data_AF-A0AAX6ENM0-F1
#
_entry.id   AF-A0AAX6ENM0-F1
#
_cell.length_a   1.000
_cell.length_b   1.000
_cell.length_c   1.000
_cell.angle_alpha   90.00
_cell.angle_beta   90.00
_cell.angle_gamma   90.00
#
_symmetry.space_group_name_H-M   'P 1'
#
loop_
_entity.id
_entity.type
_entity.pdbx_description
1 polymer ?
#
loop_
_entity_poly.entity_id
_entity_poly.type
_entity_poly.pdbx_seq_one_letter_code
_entity_poly.pdbx_strand_id
1 'polypeptide(L)'
;MSSSSSSIPPSEIIKNRYLGFLIWQSLATAPIHLLLSPSPRLLSFLLLHLSLLLLSLSLFLLSSPHPHPSAPPPLLLSSLLKSLIAGGGSSPSSADARHRSRRTLASAAFLLASAMSGSLAVAAVAGRRGGVLEAGAAGAVLGLGFGADYLYRRRWVFGFPIIQRTLYYSFKMGLSSSAKQALKLSTVSFFSSTVLMIFLPDQFKSKTTRVQFIIQLIYFYVGMSAVSFCWELSHHLLQVMHTKRCSFAPPQGSAAAETNPSEPLLEALEQSSPRSLLQYLAYLDLCMVSESNVEPWRRAAFFEETGETYRRIISVCLRPLEQLTSRLAEGLEGISKDKSDMLSQQLISPTDSYGDSRLHEAFNDLQVCTWSARTVAALTARSRWEDRYGVAQLTSCNSTVVSTLLCTLMAVEVCLGKKTSPQPAQFMGPANIRWATGSTGRRDIQTATPSKKRGSALYGNAYALADVLRTSIYEIVSAFQADMQGNAKALLEKNWIVDGKPLYGTREILVQKLSLFLDFRAN
;
A
#
# COMPACT_ATOMS: atom_id res chain seq x y z
N MET A 1 17.68 34.98 22.93
CA MET A 1 17.25 34.63 21.55
C MET A 1 17.49 33.15 21.37
N SER A 2 16.50 32.35 21.79
CA SER A 2 16.53 30.89 21.77
C SER A 2 16.25 30.40 20.35
N SER A 3 17.20 29.66 19.78
CA SER A 3 17.03 28.92 18.55
C SER A 3 15.98 27.83 18.78
N SER A 4 14.76 28.08 18.30
CA SER A 4 13.77 27.06 18.05
C SER A 4 14.37 26.05 17.06
N SER A 5 14.79 24.91 17.58
CA SER A 5 15.11 23.72 16.78
C SER A 5 13.81 23.23 16.18
N SER A 6 13.44 23.82 15.05
CA SER A 6 12.28 23.44 14.27
C SER A 6 12.41 21.97 13.91
N SER A 7 11.39 21.19 14.28
CA SER A 7 11.09 19.94 13.61
C SER A 7 11.07 20.21 12.10
N ILE A 8 11.77 19.38 11.33
CA ILE A 8 11.80 19.49 9.87
C ILE A 8 10.34 19.47 9.39
N PRO A 9 9.87 20.50 8.68
CA PRO A 9 8.47 20.56 8.27
C PRO A 9 8.14 19.35 7.40
N PRO A 10 6.90 18.84 7.49
CA PRO A 10 6.49 17.60 6.82
C PRO A 10 6.73 17.59 5.29
N SER A 11 6.68 18.76 4.65
CA SER A 11 7.00 18.94 3.22
C SER A 11 8.50 18.74 2.91
N GLU A 12 9.39 19.06 3.83
CA GLU A 12 10.83 18.87 3.68
C GLU A 12 11.23 17.40 3.79
N ILE A 13 10.51 16.59 4.57
CA ILE A 13 10.78 15.14 4.68
C ILE A 13 10.67 14.46 3.32
N ILE A 14 9.58 14.74 2.59
CA ILE A 14 9.36 14.15 1.26
C ILE A 14 10.40 14.67 0.26
N LYS A 15 10.70 15.98 0.29
CA LYS A 15 11.70 16.61 -0.57
C LYS A 15 13.10 16.03 -0.35
N ASN A 16 13.51 15.86 0.90
CA ASN A 16 14.81 15.30 1.27
C ASN A 16 14.94 13.84 0.83
N ARG A 17 13.85 13.05 0.94
CA ARG A 17 13.82 11.67 0.43
C ARG A 17 13.94 11.61 -1.08
N TYR A 18 13.24 12.49 -1.78
CA TYR A 18 13.32 12.57 -3.24
C TYR A 18 14.72 13.00 -3.70
N LEU A 19 15.34 13.97 -3.02
CA LEU A 19 16.73 14.37 -3.28
C LEU A 19 17.70 13.21 -3.04
N GLY A 20 17.55 12.50 -1.91
CA GLY A 20 18.34 11.29 -1.63
C GLY A 20 18.16 10.22 -2.71
N PHE A 21 16.93 10.02 -3.18
CA PHE A 21 16.64 9.12 -4.30
C PHE A 21 17.39 9.55 -5.58
N LEU A 22 17.41 10.83 -5.95
CA LEU A 22 18.13 11.32 -7.12
C LEU A 22 19.65 11.13 -7.01
N ILE A 23 20.20 11.32 -5.81
CA ILE A 23 21.62 11.05 -5.53
C ILE A 23 21.93 9.56 -5.72
N TRP A 24 21.13 8.68 -5.12
CA TRP A 24 21.33 7.24 -5.28
C TRP A 24 21.11 6.77 -6.72
N GLN A 25 20.17 7.38 -7.44
CA GLN A 25 19.92 7.10 -8.85
C GLN A 25 21.17 7.42 -9.68
N SER A 26 21.75 8.61 -9.52
CA SER A 26 22.94 9.01 -10.26
C SER A 26 24.16 8.14 -9.92
N LEU A 27 24.37 7.81 -8.64
CA LEU A 27 25.44 6.90 -8.20
C LEU A 27 25.30 5.50 -8.82
N ALA A 28 24.07 5.00 -8.96
CA ALA A 28 23.82 3.69 -9.52
C ALA A 28 23.92 3.65 -11.06
N THR A 29 23.54 4.73 -11.75
CA THR A 29 23.50 4.77 -13.22
C THR A 29 24.80 5.25 -13.87
N ALA A 30 25.63 6.01 -13.16
CA ALA A 30 26.91 6.50 -13.70
C ALA A 30 27.89 5.36 -14.09
N PRO A 31 28.11 4.30 -13.28
CA PRO A 31 28.97 3.18 -13.68
C PRO A 31 28.46 2.44 -14.92
N ILE A 32 27.14 2.33 -15.06
CA ILE A 32 26.50 1.65 -16.20
C ILE A 32 26.79 2.45 -17.49
N HIS A 33 26.65 3.78 -17.45
CA HIS A 33 26.97 4.64 -18.59
C HIS A 33 28.44 4.54 -19.00
N LEU A 34 29.36 4.59 -18.03
CA LEU A 34 30.80 4.47 -18.28
C LEU A 34 31.16 3.13 -18.93
N LEU A 35 30.51 2.03 -18.52
CA LEU A 35 30.71 0.70 -19.11
C LEU A 35 30.27 0.64 -20.58
N LEU A 36 29.19 1.33 -20.94
CA LEU A 36 28.62 1.31 -22.29
C LEU A 36 29.30 2.29 -23.25
N SER A 37 29.85 3.38 -22.73
CA SER A 37 30.51 4.43 -23.53
C SER A 37 31.89 4.77 -22.96
N PRO A 38 32.93 3.97 -23.28
CA PRO A 38 34.29 4.15 -22.74
C PRO A 38 34.94 5.49 -23.14
N SER A 39 34.42 6.18 -24.16
CA SER A 39 34.71 7.60 -24.41
C SER A 39 33.58 8.46 -23.82
N PRO A 40 33.67 8.95 -22.57
CA PRO A 40 32.59 9.67 -21.92
C PRO A 40 32.38 11.02 -22.63
N ARG A 41 31.33 11.12 -23.44
CA ARG A 41 30.86 12.41 -23.92
C ARG A 41 29.95 13.00 -22.86
N LEU A 42 30.36 14.13 -22.29
CA LEU A 42 29.58 14.90 -21.32
C LEU A 42 28.11 15.06 -21.78
N LEU A 43 27.90 15.37 -23.07
CA LEU A 43 26.55 15.54 -23.63
C LEU A 43 25.71 14.25 -23.59
N SER A 44 26.28 13.08 -23.88
CA SER A 44 25.56 11.80 -23.77
C SER A 44 25.23 11.43 -22.33
N PHE A 45 26.15 11.73 -21.41
CA PHE A 45 25.96 11.53 -19.98
C PHE A 45 24.84 12.42 -19.44
N LEU A 46 24.86 13.71 -19.79
CA LEU A 46 23.83 14.68 -19.42
C LEU A 46 22.47 14.32 -20.01
N LEU A 47 22.43 13.88 -21.28
CA LEU A 47 21.18 13.46 -21.93
C LEU A 47 20.57 12.23 -21.25
N LEU A 48 21.39 11.25 -20.87
CA LEU A 48 20.94 10.09 -20.11
C LEU A 48 20.41 10.51 -18.72
N HIS A 49 21.11 11.37 -17.99
CA HIS A 49 20.65 11.82 -16.67
C HIS A 49 19.37 12.66 -16.76
N LEU A 50 19.23 13.50 -17.80
CA LEU A 50 18.01 14.24 -18.08
C LEU A 50 16.83 13.28 -18.36
N SER A 51 17.07 12.22 -19.14
CA SER A 51 16.04 11.21 -19.41
C SER A 51 15.61 10.47 -18.13
N LEU A 52 16.57 10.16 -17.24
CA LEU A 52 16.33 9.48 -15.98
C LEU A 52 15.60 10.38 -14.97
N LEU A 53 15.91 11.69 -14.98
CA LEU A 53 15.22 12.70 -14.18
C LEU A 53 13.77 12.88 -14.64
N LEU A 54 13.54 12.93 -15.95
CA LEU A 54 12.19 13.00 -16.52
C LEU A 54 11.35 11.79 -16.11
N LEU A 55 11.92 10.59 -16.21
CA LEU A 55 11.24 9.38 -15.77
C LEU A 55 10.99 9.41 -14.26
N SER A 56 11.98 9.75 -13.46
CA SER A 56 11.84 9.71 -12.00
C SER A 56 10.85 10.72 -11.46
N LEU A 57 10.80 11.92 -12.05
CA LEU A 57 9.75 12.90 -11.77
C LEU A 57 8.37 12.34 -12.11
N SER A 58 8.22 11.71 -13.28
CA SER A 58 6.95 11.11 -13.69
C SER A 58 6.52 9.94 -12.78
N LEU A 59 7.47 9.12 -12.33
CA LEU A 59 7.24 8.04 -11.36
C LEU A 59 6.80 8.62 -10.01
N PHE A 60 7.50 9.64 -9.51
CA PHE A 60 7.17 10.28 -8.24
C PHE A 60 5.77 10.90 -8.24
N LEU A 61 5.40 11.61 -9.32
CA LEU A 61 4.09 12.23 -9.47
C LEU A 61 2.95 11.21 -9.59
N LEU A 62 3.22 10.05 -10.18
CA LEU A 62 2.22 8.98 -10.34
C LEU A 62 2.10 8.10 -9.08
N SER A 63 3.18 8.01 -8.29
CA SER A 63 3.25 7.09 -7.15
C SER A 63 2.30 7.50 -6.02
N SER A 64 1.64 6.52 -5.44
CA SER A 64 0.69 6.73 -4.34
C SER A 64 0.76 5.55 -3.36
N PRO A 65 0.64 5.78 -2.04
CA PRO A 65 0.54 4.68 -1.09
C PRO A 65 -0.79 3.92 -1.18
N HIS A 66 -1.80 4.48 -1.85
CA HIS A 66 -3.15 3.91 -1.87
C HIS A 66 -3.55 3.41 -3.28
N PRO A 67 -4.03 2.16 -3.42
CA PRO A 67 -4.53 1.64 -4.68
C PRO A 67 -5.89 2.28 -5.00
N HIS A 68 -5.91 3.37 -5.77
CA HIS A 68 -7.20 3.89 -6.23
C HIS A 68 -7.75 2.99 -7.34
N PRO A 69 -9.08 2.78 -7.40
CA PRO A 69 -9.71 2.07 -8.50
C PRO A 69 -9.37 2.77 -9.81
N SER A 70 -8.55 2.10 -10.61
CA SER A 70 -8.20 2.56 -11.95
C SER A 70 -9.26 2.02 -12.89
N ALA A 71 -9.91 2.91 -13.66
CA ALA A 71 -10.88 2.49 -14.66
C ALA A 71 -10.18 1.52 -15.66
N PRO A 72 -10.91 0.52 -16.19
CA PRO A 72 -10.32 -0.41 -17.14
C PRO A 72 -9.78 0.33 -18.39
N PRO A 73 -8.68 -0.14 -18.99
CA PRO A 73 -8.04 0.48 -20.16
C PRO A 73 -8.97 0.94 -21.30
N PRO A 74 -10.01 0.18 -21.71
CA PRO A 74 -10.93 0.64 -22.76
C PRO A 74 -11.77 1.86 -22.34
N LEU A 75 -12.11 1.96 -21.06
CA LEU A 75 -12.81 3.11 -20.51
C LEU A 75 -11.91 4.35 -20.47
N LEU A 76 -10.61 4.17 -20.19
CA LEU A 76 -9.59 5.22 -20.24
C LEU A 76 -9.49 5.83 -21.65
N LEU A 77 -9.39 4.99 -22.68
CA LEU A 77 -9.34 5.44 -24.09
C LEU A 77 -10.61 6.20 -24.48
N SER A 78 -11.78 5.67 -24.12
CA SER A 78 -13.07 6.32 -24.41
C SER A 78 -13.24 7.67 -23.69
N SER A 79 -12.72 7.81 -22.47
CA SER A 79 -12.80 9.04 -21.68
C SER A 79 -11.86 10.14 -22.20
N LEU A 80 -10.65 9.77 -22.64
CA LEU A 80 -9.71 10.66 -23.31
C LEU A 80 -10.25 11.12 -24.67
N LEU A 81 -10.80 10.19 -25.47
CA LEU A 81 -11.43 10.52 -26.74
C LEU A 81 -12.60 11.48 -26.52
N LYS A 82 -13.44 11.23 -25.51
CA LYS A 82 -14.55 12.12 -25.14
C LYS A 82 -14.08 13.49 -24.65
N SER A 83 -13.00 13.59 -23.87
CA SER A 83 -12.49 14.89 -23.41
C SER A 83 -11.77 15.69 -24.50
N LEU A 84 -11.19 15.01 -25.50
CA LEU A 84 -10.56 15.64 -26.66
C LEU A 84 -11.60 16.08 -27.71
N ILE A 85 -12.69 15.32 -27.87
CA ILE A 85 -13.75 15.61 -28.85
C ILE A 85 -14.79 16.58 -28.28
N ALA A 86 -15.16 16.46 -27.00
CA ALA A 86 -16.10 17.37 -26.35
C ALA A 86 -15.32 18.52 -25.70
N GLY A 87 -14.96 19.52 -26.49
CA GLY A 87 -14.42 20.78 -25.98
C GLY A 87 -15.35 21.38 -24.91
N GLY A 88 -14.92 21.31 -23.65
CA GLY A 88 -15.34 22.21 -22.56
C GLY A 88 -16.83 22.26 -22.17
N GLY A 89 -17.67 21.27 -22.47
CA GLY A 89 -19.13 21.47 -22.47
C GLY A 89 -20.02 20.72 -21.48
N SER A 90 -19.53 19.76 -20.68
CA SER A 90 -20.41 19.01 -19.74
C SER A 90 -19.89 19.06 -18.32
N SER A 91 -20.56 19.83 -17.46
CA SER A 91 -20.26 19.94 -16.04
C SER A 91 -20.31 18.56 -15.36
N PRO A 92 -19.17 18.01 -14.86
CA PRO A 92 -19.19 16.72 -14.18
C PRO A 92 -19.69 16.94 -12.75
N SER A 93 -20.94 16.57 -12.47
CA SER A 93 -21.60 16.77 -11.18
C SER A 93 -21.21 15.78 -10.07
N SER A 94 -20.11 15.02 -10.22
CA SER A 94 -19.60 14.17 -9.14
C SER A 94 -18.10 14.33 -8.94
N ALA A 95 -17.67 14.42 -7.68
CA ALA A 95 -16.26 14.47 -7.29
C ALA A 95 -15.46 13.30 -7.87
N ASP A 96 -16.12 12.15 -8.03
CA ASP A 96 -15.57 10.93 -8.63
C ASP A 96 -15.17 11.11 -10.10
N ALA A 97 -15.96 11.83 -10.90
CA ALA A 97 -15.65 12.06 -12.31
C ALA A 97 -14.40 12.95 -12.48
N ARG A 98 -14.25 13.99 -11.66
CA ARG A 98 -13.06 14.87 -11.64
C ARG A 98 -11.81 14.13 -11.19
N HIS A 99 -11.95 13.27 -10.19
CA HIS A 99 -10.84 12.47 -9.69
C HIS A 99 -10.37 11.44 -10.74
N ARG A 100 -11.32 10.80 -11.44
CA ARG A 100 -11.02 9.87 -12.55
C ARG A 100 -10.31 10.57 -13.71
N SER A 101 -10.77 11.75 -14.14
CA SER A 101 -10.15 12.48 -15.26
C SER A 101 -8.74 13.00 -14.95
N ARG A 102 -8.48 13.44 -13.71
CA ARG A 102 -7.11 13.81 -13.28
C ARG A 102 -6.16 12.61 -13.36
N ARG A 103 -6.64 11.42 -12.99
CA ARG A 103 -5.85 10.19 -13.01
C ARG A 103 -5.60 9.68 -14.43
N THR A 104 -6.58 9.80 -15.33
CA THR A 104 -6.38 9.47 -16.75
C THR A 104 -5.35 10.40 -17.38
N LEU A 105 -5.42 11.70 -17.07
CA LEU A 105 -4.45 12.68 -17.51
C LEU A 105 -3.04 12.38 -16.96
N ALA A 106 -2.93 12.06 -15.67
CA ALA A 106 -1.65 11.68 -15.06
C ALA A 106 -1.06 10.41 -15.70
N SER A 107 -1.90 9.42 -16.01
CA SER A 107 -1.47 8.19 -16.67
C SER A 107 -1.00 8.44 -18.11
N ALA A 108 -1.72 9.30 -18.86
CA ALA A 108 -1.34 9.70 -20.21
C ALA A 108 -0.04 10.52 -20.21
N ALA A 109 0.10 11.47 -19.28
CA ALA A 109 1.32 12.25 -19.10
C ALA A 109 2.52 11.36 -18.73
N PHE A 110 2.31 10.35 -17.89
CA PHE A 110 3.32 9.36 -17.55
C PHE A 110 3.75 8.51 -18.75
N LEU A 111 2.81 8.06 -19.60
CA LEU A 111 3.14 7.34 -20.83
C LEU A 111 3.97 8.20 -21.78
N LEU A 112 3.58 9.46 -21.96
CA LEU A 112 4.32 10.42 -22.79
C LEU A 112 5.72 10.69 -22.23
N ALA A 113 5.84 10.92 -20.92
CA ALA A 113 7.13 11.11 -20.25
C ALA A 113 8.03 9.87 -20.36
N SER A 114 7.45 8.67 -20.25
CA SER A 114 8.18 7.40 -20.41
C SER A 114 8.69 7.24 -21.85
N ALA A 115 7.87 7.56 -22.86
CA ALA A 115 8.26 7.53 -24.26
C ALA A 115 9.39 8.54 -24.57
N MET A 116 9.26 9.77 -24.09
CA MET A 116 10.29 10.81 -24.25
C MET A 116 11.59 10.41 -23.54
N SER A 117 11.49 9.91 -22.30
CA SER A 117 12.65 9.40 -21.55
C SER A 117 13.34 8.27 -22.32
N GLY A 118 12.58 7.31 -22.85
CA GLY A 118 13.10 6.20 -23.66
C GLY A 118 13.84 6.66 -24.89
N SER A 119 13.23 7.57 -25.66
CA SER A 119 13.85 8.16 -26.85
C SER A 119 15.19 8.82 -26.51
N LEU A 120 15.23 9.66 -25.46
CA LEU A 120 16.44 10.36 -25.05
C LEU A 120 17.52 9.40 -24.52
N ALA A 121 17.13 8.42 -23.71
CA ALA A 121 18.04 7.45 -23.09
C ALA A 121 18.71 6.54 -24.14
N VAL A 122 17.93 5.98 -25.05
CA VAL A 122 18.46 5.09 -26.09
C VAL A 122 19.25 5.87 -27.13
N ALA A 123 18.84 7.09 -27.50
CA ALA A 123 19.63 7.97 -28.35
C ALA A 123 20.99 8.31 -27.70
N ALA A 124 21.02 8.56 -26.38
CA ALA A 124 22.25 8.84 -25.63
C ALA A 124 23.23 7.66 -25.63
N VAL A 125 22.73 6.42 -25.51
CA VAL A 125 23.56 5.21 -25.38
C VAL A 125 23.90 4.59 -26.75
N ALA A 126 22.96 4.54 -27.69
CA ALA A 126 23.07 3.80 -28.95
C ALA A 126 23.04 4.67 -30.22
N GLY A 127 22.73 5.97 -30.13
CA GLY A 127 22.52 6.85 -31.29
C GLY A 127 23.73 7.06 -32.22
N ARG A 128 24.95 6.70 -31.77
CA ARG A 128 26.19 6.84 -32.55
C ARG A 128 26.28 5.89 -33.76
N ARG A 129 25.69 4.69 -33.67
CA ARG A 129 25.85 3.64 -34.69
C ARG A 129 24.61 3.38 -35.54
N GLY A 130 23.41 3.65 -35.00
CA GLY A 130 22.12 3.42 -35.68
C GLY A 130 21.41 4.70 -36.14
N GLY A 131 22.04 5.87 -36.03
CA GLY A 131 21.37 7.15 -36.27
C GLY A 131 20.47 7.56 -35.08
N VAL A 132 20.45 8.86 -34.80
CA VAL A 132 19.74 9.42 -33.63
C VAL A 132 18.23 9.21 -33.72
N LEU A 133 17.67 9.31 -34.93
CA LEU A 133 16.23 9.19 -35.16
C LEU A 133 15.73 7.75 -34.95
N GLU A 134 16.43 6.76 -35.51
CA GLU A 134 16.09 5.34 -35.36
C GLU A 134 16.27 4.88 -33.91
N ALA A 135 17.40 5.25 -33.27
CA ALA A 135 17.62 4.95 -31.86
C ALA A 135 16.57 5.63 -30.95
N GLY A 136 16.17 6.86 -31.28
CA GLY A 136 15.12 7.58 -30.57
C GLY A 136 13.75 6.92 -30.72
N ALA A 137 13.36 6.54 -31.95
CA ALA A 137 12.08 5.88 -32.22
C ALA A 137 11.96 4.55 -31.47
N ALA A 138 12.99 3.71 -31.52
CA ALA A 138 12.99 2.45 -30.80
C ALA A 138 13.10 2.64 -29.27
N GLY A 139 13.77 3.71 -28.82
CA GLY A 139 13.69 4.17 -27.44
C GLY A 139 12.27 4.58 -26.99
N ALA A 140 11.52 5.25 -27.86
CA ALA A 140 10.13 5.60 -27.57
C ALA A 140 9.22 4.37 -27.45
N VAL A 141 9.43 3.35 -28.30
CA VAL A 141 8.74 2.06 -28.20
C VAL A 141 9.04 1.38 -26.86
N LEU A 142 10.32 1.34 -26.46
CA LEU A 142 10.74 0.81 -25.15
C LEU A 142 10.08 1.58 -24.00
N GLY A 143 10.04 2.92 -24.08
CA GLY A 143 9.42 3.78 -23.08
C GLY A 143 7.90 3.58 -22.94
N LEU A 144 7.20 3.45 -24.07
CA LEU A 144 5.77 3.12 -24.08
C LEU A 144 5.50 1.73 -23.50
N GLY A 145 6.33 0.75 -23.87
CA GLY A 145 6.25 -0.60 -23.32
C GLY A 145 6.45 -0.63 -21.80
N PHE A 146 7.46 0.09 -21.30
CA PHE A 146 7.71 0.26 -19.86
C PHE A 146 6.50 0.90 -19.18
N GLY A 147 6.05 2.04 -19.69
CA GLY A 147 4.96 2.80 -19.08
C GLY A 147 3.64 2.03 -19.09
N ALA A 148 3.36 1.26 -20.15
CA ALA A 148 2.19 0.41 -20.23
C ALA A 148 2.25 -0.78 -19.27
N ASP A 149 3.39 -1.50 -19.17
CA ASP A 149 3.56 -2.59 -18.19
C ASP A 149 3.47 -2.05 -16.76
N TYR A 150 4.06 -0.88 -16.50
CA TYR A 150 3.99 -0.19 -15.21
C TYR A 150 2.55 0.13 -14.81
N LEU A 151 1.77 0.67 -15.75
CA LEU A 151 0.37 0.99 -15.53
C LEU A 151 -0.51 -0.27 -15.40
N TYR A 152 -0.25 -1.28 -16.22
CA TYR A 152 -1.02 -2.52 -16.21
C TYR A 152 -0.85 -3.27 -14.89
N ARG A 153 0.39 -3.36 -14.39
CA ARG A 153 0.74 -4.05 -13.14
C ARG A 153 0.50 -3.23 -11.87
N ARG A 154 -0.01 -2.00 -11.98
CA ARG A 154 -0.25 -1.09 -10.84
C ARG A 154 1.00 -0.80 -10.00
N ARG A 155 2.18 -0.70 -10.65
CA ARG A 155 3.48 -0.52 -9.98
C ARG A 155 3.69 0.86 -9.32
N TRP A 156 2.75 1.78 -9.53
CA TRP A 156 2.72 3.08 -8.84
C TRP A 156 2.28 2.98 -7.37
N VAL A 157 1.71 1.85 -6.94
CA VAL A 157 1.30 1.67 -5.55
C VAL A 157 2.53 1.30 -4.72
N PHE A 158 2.85 2.12 -3.70
CA PHE A 158 3.95 1.80 -2.81
C PHE A 158 3.62 0.56 -1.97
N GLY A 159 4.35 -0.53 -2.20
CA GLY A 159 4.34 -1.68 -1.29
C GLY A 159 5.36 -1.46 -0.19
N PHE A 160 4.92 -1.17 1.04
CA PHE A 160 5.86 -1.07 2.16
C PHE A 160 6.34 -2.46 2.56
N PRO A 161 7.65 -2.62 2.84
CA PRO A 161 8.17 -3.89 3.28
C PRO A 161 7.70 -4.21 4.70
N ILE A 162 7.33 -5.48 4.93
CA ILE A 162 6.98 -5.99 6.26
C ILE A 162 8.16 -5.84 7.23
N ILE A 163 9.38 -6.07 6.73
CA ILE A 163 10.62 -5.94 7.50
C ILE A 163 11.38 -4.70 7.03
N GLN A 164 11.56 -3.74 7.94
CA GLN A 164 12.38 -2.56 7.69
C GLN A 164 13.87 -2.95 7.78
N ARG A 165 14.62 -2.75 6.68
CA ARG A 165 16.06 -3.02 6.60
C ARG A 165 16.81 -1.75 6.23
N THR A 166 18.12 -1.71 6.49
CA THR A 166 18.95 -0.59 6.04
C THR A 166 18.97 -0.51 4.51
N LEU A 167 19.15 0.72 3.99
CA LEU A 167 18.98 1.05 2.57
C LEU A 167 19.79 0.13 1.65
N TYR A 168 21.05 -0.12 2.00
CA TYR A 168 21.94 -0.95 1.20
C TYR A 168 21.40 -2.37 0.98
N TYR A 169 20.94 -3.04 2.05
CA TYR A 169 20.39 -4.39 1.93
C TYR A 169 19.07 -4.41 1.17
N SER A 170 18.19 -3.43 1.41
CA SER A 170 16.93 -3.29 0.68
C SER A 170 17.16 -3.07 -0.81
N PHE A 171 18.14 -2.24 -1.17
CA PHE A 171 18.53 -1.99 -2.55
C PHE A 171 19.13 -3.25 -3.21
N LYS A 172 20.09 -3.90 -2.54
CA LYS A 172 20.76 -5.11 -3.02
C LYS A 172 19.77 -6.23 -3.36
N MET A 173 18.75 -6.43 -2.53
CA MET A 173 17.74 -7.47 -2.74
C MET A 173 16.92 -7.30 -4.03
N GLY A 174 16.74 -6.05 -4.51
CA GLY A 174 15.99 -5.79 -5.74
C GLY A 174 16.81 -5.98 -7.01
N LEU A 175 18.14 -5.94 -6.94
CA LEU A 175 19.01 -5.87 -8.12
C LEU A 175 18.80 -7.02 -9.11
N SER A 176 18.71 -8.26 -8.61
CA SER A 176 18.48 -9.44 -9.45
C SER A 176 17.09 -9.44 -10.09
N SER A 177 16.08 -8.99 -9.35
CA SER A 177 14.71 -8.88 -9.85
C SER A 177 14.61 -7.80 -10.93
N SER A 178 15.20 -6.62 -10.69
CA SER A 178 15.28 -5.53 -11.66
C SER A 178 16.01 -5.96 -12.93
N ALA A 179 17.12 -6.71 -12.82
CA ALA A 179 17.84 -7.24 -13.99
C ALA A 179 16.98 -8.21 -14.82
N LYS A 180 16.27 -9.16 -14.17
CA LYS A 180 15.37 -10.09 -14.86
C LYS A 180 14.24 -9.36 -15.57
N GLN A 181 13.63 -8.37 -14.91
CA GLN A 181 12.53 -7.60 -15.49
C GLN A 181 13.00 -6.70 -16.64
N ALA A 182 14.16 -6.07 -16.49
CA ALA A 182 14.78 -5.26 -17.52
C ALA A 182 15.07 -6.07 -18.79
N LEU A 183 15.62 -7.28 -18.66
CA LEU A 183 15.87 -8.18 -19.78
C LEU A 183 14.59 -8.61 -20.48
N LYS A 184 13.54 -8.91 -19.71
CA LYS A 184 12.23 -9.25 -20.28
C LYS A 184 11.66 -8.10 -21.11
N LEU A 185 11.70 -6.90 -20.56
CA LEU A 185 11.18 -5.70 -21.20
C LEU A 185 11.99 -5.33 -22.45
N SER A 186 13.32 -5.38 -22.37
CA SER A 186 14.21 -5.07 -23.48
C SER A 186 14.04 -6.07 -24.62
N THR A 187 13.85 -7.36 -24.32
CA THR A 187 13.57 -8.40 -25.33
C THR A 187 12.29 -8.11 -26.11
N VAL A 188 11.18 -7.85 -25.40
CA VAL A 188 9.89 -7.52 -26.04
C VAL A 188 10.00 -6.25 -26.88
N SER A 189 10.62 -5.21 -26.33
CA SER A 189 10.78 -3.92 -26.99
C SER A 189 11.68 -4.01 -28.21
N PHE A 190 12.74 -4.80 -28.14
CA PHE A 190 13.65 -5.07 -29.25
C PHE A 190 12.91 -5.71 -30.43
N PHE A 191 12.19 -6.82 -30.21
CA PHE A 191 11.41 -7.45 -31.28
C PHE A 191 10.36 -6.52 -31.87
N SER A 192 9.64 -5.76 -31.03
CA SER A 192 8.65 -4.80 -31.52
C SER A 192 9.28 -3.67 -32.35
N SER A 193 10.48 -3.21 -31.97
CA SER A 193 11.21 -2.18 -32.71
C SER A 193 11.75 -2.70 -34.04
N THR A 194 12.24 -3.95 -34.08
CA THR A 194 12.66 -4.61 -35.33
C THR A 194 11.48 -4.81 -36.29
N VAL A 195 10.31 -5.20 -35.78
CA VAL A 195 9.10 -5.30 -36.61
C VAL A 195 8.71 -3.93 -37.17
N LEU A 196 8.73 -2.87 -36.35
CA LEU A 196 8.46 -1.51 -36.81
C LEU A 196 9.41 -1.10 -37.95
N MET A 197 10.70 -1.39 -37.79
CA MET A 197 11.76 -1.11 -38.78
C MET A 197 11.51 -1.76 -40.15
N ILE A 198 10.88 -2.94 -40.20
CA ILE A 198 10.55 -3.61 -41.46
C ILE A 198 9.54 -2.79 -42.28
N PHE A 199 8.62 -2.10 -41.60
CA PHE A 199 7.56 -1.30 -42.22
C PHE A 199 7.98 0.15 -42.54
N LEU A 200 9.18 0.59 -42.15
CA LEU A 200 9.66 1.93 -42.50
C LEU A 200 10.02 2.05 -43.99
N PRO A 201 9.75 3.21 -44.63
CA PRO A 201 10.11 3.47 -46.02
C PRO A 201 11.61 3.24 -46.29
N ASP A 202 11.95 2.73 -47.48
CA ASP A 202 13.34 2.42 -47.87
C ASP A 202 14.32 3.61 -47.74
N GLN A 203 13.80 4.84 -47.74
CA GLN A 203 14.58 6.06 -47.52
C GLN A 203 15.23 6.15 -46.13
N PHE A 204 14.71 5.41 -45.14
CA PHE A 204 15.25 5.34 -43.78
C PHE A 204 16.12 4.11 -43.54
N LYS A 205 16.25 3.19 -44.51
CA LYS A 205 17.04 1.97 -44.35
C LYS A 205 18.52 2.28 -44.58
N SER A 206 19.35 2.06 -43.58
CA SER A 206 20.80 2.24 -43.72
C SER A 206 21.36 1.25 -44.75
N LYS A 207 22.17 1.74 -45.70
CA LYS A 207 22.94 0.87 -46.61
C LYS A 207 24.15 0.30 -45.86
N THR A 208 23.93 -0.73 -45.05
CA THR A 208 24.97 -1.41 -44.26
C THR A 208 25.20 -2.83 -44.75
N THR A 209 26.43 -3.32 -44.55
CA THR A 209 26.76 -4.74 -44.81
C THR A 209 26.07 -5.64 -43.78
N ARG A 210 25.74 -6.89 -44.16
CA ARG A 210 25.07 -7.85 -43.26
C ARG A 210 25.77 -8.01 -41.90
N VAL A 211 27.11 -7.96 -41.86
CA VAL A 211 27.91 -8.06 -40.62
C VAL A 211 27.76 -6.80 -39.76
N GLN A 212 27.82 -5.60 -40.36
CA GLN A 212 27.63 -4.34 -39.63
C GLN A 212 26.22 -4.23 -39.06
N PHE A 213 25.21 -4.73 -39.78
CA PHE A 213 23.83 -4.79 -39.31
C PHE A 213 23.68 -5.67 -38.07
N ILE A 214 24.27 -6.88 -38.06
CA ILE A 214 24.26 -7.78 -36.88
C ILE A 214 24.95 -7.11 -35.69
N ILE A 215 26.09 -6.46 -35.92
CA ILE A 215 26.81 -5.74 -34.87
C ILE A 215 25.96 -4.61 -34.30
N GLN A 216 25.36 -3.77 -35.16
CA GLN A 216 24.46 -2.69 -34.75
C GLN A 216 23.31 -3.22 -33.89
N LEU A 217 22.71 -4.34 -34.29
CA LEU A 217 21.60 -4.98 -33.58
C LEU A 217 21.99 -5.44 -32.16
N ILE A 218 23.19 -6.00 -31.99
CA ILE A 218 23.73 -6.38 -30.67
C ILE A 218 23.93 -5.16 -29.79
N TYR A 219 24.57 -4.10 -30.30
CA TYR A 219 24.77 -2.86 -29.54
C TYR A 219 23.45 -2.20 -29.15
N PHE A 220 22.47 -2.24 -30.06
CA PHE A 220 21.13 -1.71 -29.82
C PHE A 220 20.41 -2.46 -28.70
N TYR A 221 20.45 -3.80 -28.73
CA TYR A 221 19.89 -4.64 -27.68
C TYR A 221 20.57 -4.43 -26.31
N VAL A 222 21.90 -4.34 -26.29
CA VAL A 222 22.68 -4.07 -25.07
C VAL A 222 22.32 -2.70 -24.50
N GLY A 223 22.23 -1.67 -25.35
CA GLY A 223 21.84 -0.32 -24.96
C GLY A 223 20.43 -0.25 -24.36
N MET A 224 19.44 -0.87 -25.01
CA MET A 224 18.08 -0.95 -24.48
C MET A 224 17.99 -1.72 -23.17
N SER A 225 18.75 -2.81 -23.04
CA SER A 225 18.79 -3.61 -21.80
C SER A 225 19.38 -2.80 -20.64
N ALA A 226 20.43 -2.02 -20.90
CA ALA A 226 21.00 -1.13 -19.90
C ALA A 226 20.06 0.01 -19.49
N VAL A 227 19.39 0.65 -20.45
CA VAL A 227 18.38 1.69 -20.15
C VAL A 227 17.23 1.11 -19.34
N SER A 228 16.70 -0.05 -19.73
CA SER A 228 15.65 -0.76 -19.00
C SER A 228 16.08 -1.12 -17.58
N PHE A 229 17.35 -1.52 -17.41
CA PHE A 229 17.91 -1.82 -16.10
C PHE A 229 18.00 -0.58 -15.21
N CYS A 230 18.46 0.55 -15.76
CA CYS A 230 18.47 1.82 -15.04
C CYS A 230 17.05 2.24 -14.59
N TRP A 231 16.03 2.00 -15.40
CA TRP A 231 14.63 2.30 -15.06
C TRP A 231 14.07 1.40 -13.95
N GLU A 232 14.24 0.08 -14.08
CA GLU A 232 13.80 -0.88 -13.05
C GLU A 232 14.57 -0.69 -11.73
N LEU A 233 15.83 -0.27 -11.81
CA LEU A 233 16.62 0.09 -10.63
C LEU A 233 16.13 1.39 -9.99
N SER A 234 15.77 2.39 -10.81
CA SER A 234 15.19 3.64 -10.34
C SER A 234 13.84 3.40 -9.67
N HIS A 235 12.98 2.55 -10.24
CA HIS A 235 11.71 2.16 -9.63
C HIS A 235 11.91 1.49 -8.27
N HIS A 236 12.79 0.49 -8.20
CA HIS A 236 13.09 -0.21 -6.94
C HIS A 236 13.65 0.75 -5.89
N LEU A 237 14.57 1.62 -6.28
CA LEU A 237 15.16 2.62 -5.40
C LEU A 237 14.12 3.62 -4.88
N LEU A 238 13.21 4.09 -5.74
CA LEU A 238 12.11 4.97 -5.35
C LEU A 238 11.25 4.28 -4.29
N GLN A 239 10.88 3.02 -4.50
CA GLN A 239 10.10 2.25 -3.53
C GLN A 239 10.85 2.11 -2.20
N VAL A 240 12.12 1.74 -2.21
CA VAL A 240 12.95 1.60 -0.98
C VAL A 240 13.06 2.93 -0.23
N MET A 241 13.31 4.03 -0.93
CA MET A 241 13.52 5.35 -0.31
C MET A 241 12.23 5.94 0.28
N HIS A 242 11.10 5.78 -0.42
CA HIS A 242 9.81 6.34 0.03
C HIS A 242 9.10 5.47 1.08
N THR A 243 9.39 4.16 1.16
CA THR A 243 8.79 3.25 2.15
C THR A 243 9.64 3.01 3.39
N LYS A 244 10.86 3.55 3.45
CA LYS A 244 11.72 3.47 4.63
C LYS A 244 11.09 4.22 5.81
N ARG A 245 11.09 3.62 6.99
CA ARG A 245 10.70 4.26 8.27
C ARG A 245 11.26 5.69 8.37
N CYS A 246 10.41 6.62 8.79
CA CYS A 246 10.78 7.98 9.15
C CYS A 246 10.65 8.10 10.67
N SER A 247 11.69 8.54 11.38
CA SER A 247 11.53 8.82 12.81
C SER A 247 10.93 10.21 12.97
N PHE A 248 9.70 10.28 13.48
CA PHE A 248 9.05 11.54 13.85
C PHE A 248 9.32 11.82 15.33
N ALA A 249 10.59 12.02 15.65
CA ALA A 249 11.01 12.41 16.99
C ALA A 249 12.11 13.47 16.91
N PRO A 250 12.10 14.44 17.83
CA PRO A 250 13.22 15.35 17.99
C PRO A 250 14.48 14.57 18.42
N PRO A 251 15.69 15.10 18.14
CA PRO A 251 16.93 14.44 18.52
C PRO A 251 17.00 14.31 20.05
N GLN A 252 17.46 13.14 20.52
CA GLN A 252 17.58 12.85 21.94
C GLN A 252 18.52 13.87 22.62
N GLY A 253 18.10 14.42 23.76
CA GLY A 253 18.83 15.47 24.48
C GLY A 253 18.51 16.90 24.01
N SER A 254 17.57 17.07 23.08
CA SER A 254 17.01 18.40 22.79
C SER A 254 15.89 18.76 23.77
N ALA A 255 15.69 20.06 24.01
CA ALA A 255 14.57 20.55 24.82
C ALA A 255 13.20 20.07 24.30
N ALA A 256 13.05 19.89 22.99
CA ALA A 256 11.83 19.35 22.38
C ALA A 256 11.61 17.87 22.72
N ALA A 257 12.69 17.08 22.89
CA ALA A 257 12.59 15.67 23.29
C ALA A 257 12.15 15.50 24.75
N GLU A 258 12.44 16.49 25.60
CA GLU A 258 12.05 16.48 27.01
C GLU A 258 10.64 17.02 27.23
N THR A 259 10.24 18.03 26.46
CA THR A 259 8.96 18.73 26.65
C THR A 259 7.82 18.12 25.84
N ASN A 260 8.03 17.80 24.55
CA ASN A 260 6.97 17.35 23.64
C ASN A 260 7.51 16.38 22.56
N PRO A 261 7.96 15.17 22.93
CA PRO A 261 8.59 14.24 21.99
C PRO A 261 7.64 13.64 20.95
N SER A 262 6.33 13.64 21.24
CA SER A 262 5.29 13.02 20.40
C SER A 262 4.62 13.98 19.43
N GLU A 263 4.77 15.29 19.62
CA GLU A 263 4.03 16.31 18.85
C GLU A 263 4.31 16.25 17.33
N PRO A 264 5.56 16.09 16.86
CA PRO A 264 5.82 15.97 15.41
C PRO A 264 5.15 14.74 14.77
N LEU A 265 4.97 13.66 15.54
CA LEU A 265 4.28 12.46 15.08
C LEU A 265 2.77 12.69 15.02
N LEU A 266 2.20 13.33 16.05
CA LEU A 266 0.77 13.66 16.09
C LEU A 266 0.39 14.67 15.00
N GLU A 267 1.20 15.70 14.79
CA GLU A 267 1.03 16.68 13.71
C GLU A 267 1.00 15.97 12.35
N ALA A 268 1.93 15.05 12.11
CA ALA A 268 1.98 14.27 10.88
C ALA A 268 0.79 13.30 10.71
N LEU A 269 0.20 12.82 11.80
CA LEU A 269 -0.98 11.94 11.75
C LEU A 269 -2.29 12.71 11.52
N GLU A 270 -2.44 13.85 12.19
CA GLU A 270 -3.68 14.63 12.25
C GLU A 270 -3.79 15.70 11.16
N GLN A 271 -2.69 16.40 10.86
CA GLN A 271 -2.70 17.57 9.96
C GLN A 271 -2.29 17.22 8.52
N SER A 272 -1.75 16.04 8.28
CA SER A 272 -1.37 15.62 6.93
C SER A 272 -2.59 15.34 6.05
N SER A 273 -2.41 15.49 4.73
CA SER A 273 -3.48 15.16 3.79
C SER A 273 -3.83 13.66 3.89
N PRO A 274 -5.13 13.31 3.87
CA PRO A 274 -5.56 11.94 4.06
C PRO A 274 -5.00 11.05 2.97
N ARG A 275 -4.48 9.88 3.35
CA ARG A 275 -3.82 8.91 2.46
C ARG A 275 -2.58 9.44 1.75
N SER A 276 -1.94 10.48 2.29
CA SER A 276 -0.63 10.93 1.82
C SER A 276 0.48 9.97 2.24
N LEU A 277 1.60 10.01 1.52
CA LEU A 277 2.79 9.24 1.88
C LEU A 277 3.27 9.58 3.30
N LEU A 278 3.21 10.86 3.67
CA LEU A 278 3.58 11.34 4.99
C LEU A 278 2.74 10.68 6.09
N GLN A 279 1.42 10.64 5.91
CA GLN A 279 0.52 10.01 6.86
C GLN A 279 0.84 8.51 7.03
N TYR A 280 1.09 7.80 5.92
CA TYR A 280 1.48 6.39 5.96
C TYR A 280 2.82 6.19 6.69
N LEU A 281 3.78 7.07 6.49
CA LEU A 281 5.06 7.04 7.21
C LEU A 281 4.87 7.27 8.72
N ALA A 282 3.94 8.15 9.11
CA ALA A 282 3.63 8.42 10.50
C ALA A 282 2.95 7.21 11.17
N TYR A 283 1.97 6.58 10.52
CA TYR A 283 1.38 5.32 11.00
C TYR A 283 2.41 4.20 11.14
N LEU A 284 3.33 4.07 10.18
CA LEU A 284 4.41 3.09 10.24
C LEU A 284 5.35 3.38 11.41
N ASP A 285 5.77 4.62 11.63
CA ASP A 285 6.64 4.97 12.76
C ASP A 285 5.96 4.69 14.09
N LEU A 286 4.70 5.10 14.24
CA LEU A 286 3.89 4.84 15.43
C LEU A 286 3.77 3.33 15.72
N CYS A 287 3.45 2.52 14.71
CA CYS A 287 3.40 1.06 14.85
C CYS A 287 4.76 0.49 15.32
N MET A 288 5.86 0.93 14.71
CA MET A 288 7.20 0.47 15.08
C MET A 288 7.61 0.89 16.51
N VAL A 289 7.25 2.10 16.95
CA VAL A 289 7.53 2.58 18.33
C VAL A 289 6.70 1.80 19.35
N SER A 290 5.43 1.52 19.03
CA SER A 290 4.53 0.79 19.93
C SER A 290 4.98 -0.66 20.17
N GLU A 291 5.48 -1.34 19.14
CA GLU A 291 5.84 -2.76 19.22
C GLU A 291 7.32 -3.00 19.61
N SER A 292 8.23 -2.12 19.20
CA SER A 292 9.67 -2.38 19.36
C SER A 292 10.19 -1.95 20.73
N ASN A 293 11.11 -2.72 21.28
CA ASN A 293 11.83 -2.35 22.51
C ASN A 293 13.01 -1.39 22.26
N VAL A 294 13.16 -0.86 21.04
CA VAL A 294 14.33 -0.04 20.66
C VAL A 294 14.23 1.37 21.22
N GLU A 295 13.02 1.93 21.30
CA GLU A 295 12.78 3.32 21.72
C GLU A 295 11.77 3.39 22.88
N PRO A 296 12.07 2.78 24.05
CA PRO A 296 11.14 2.73 25.17
C PRO A 296 10.84 4.13 25.73
N TRP A 297 11.78 5.07 25.63
CA TRP A 297 11.58 6.45 26.07
C TRP A 297 10.49 7.17 25.26
N ARG A 298 10.42 6.94 23.93
CA ARG A 298 9.37 7.52 23.07
C ARG A 298 8.01 6.95 23.41
N ARG A 299 7.96 5.65 23.66
CA ARG A 299 6.71 4.96 24.03
C ARG A 299 6.23 5.38 25.41
N ALA A 300 7.13 5.54 26.37
CA ALA A 300 6.80 6.06 27.70
C ALA A 300 6.20 7.47 27.62
N ALA A 301 6.66 8.30 26.67
CA ALA A 301 6.10 9.62 26.45
C ALA A 301 4.68 9.62 25.86
N PHE A 302 4.16 8.48 25.39
CA PHE A 302 2.74 8.37 25.04
C PHE A 302 1.85 8.35 26.29
N PHE A 303 2.37 7.84 27.41
CA PHE A 303 1.69 7.80 28.71
C PHE A 303 2.11 9.00 29.57
N GLU A 304 1.93 10.20 29.02
CA GLU A 304 2.15 11.45 29.76
C GLU A 304 1.09 11.66 30.85
N GLU A 305 1.38 12.51 31.83
CA GLU A 305 0.53 12.74 33.02
C GLU A 305 -0.90 13.19 32.69
N THR A 306 -1.08 14.01 31.65
CA THR A 306 -2.41 14.49 31.21
C THR A 306 -3.22 13.39 30.52
N GLY A 307 -2.54 12.38 29.98
CA GLY A 307 -3.11 11.33 29.16
C GLY A 307 -3.67 11.77 27.80
N GLU A 308 -3.43 13.02 27.39
CA GLU A 308 -3.96 13.56 26.14
C GLU A 308 -3.33 12.89 24.91
N THR A 309 -2.00 12.75 24.90
CA THR A 309 -1.25 12.07 23.84
C THR A 309 -1.75 10.66 23.61
N TYR A 310 -1.94 9.87 24.67
CA TYR A 310 -2.47 8.51 24.57
C TYR A 310 -3.87 8.50 23.92
N ARG A 311 -4.78 9.35 24.39
CA ARG A 311 -6.15 9.46 23.82
C ARG A 311 -6.13 9.84 22.35
N ARG A 312 -5.29 10.82 21.96
CA ARG A 312 -5.13 11.25 20.56
C ARG A 312 -4.63 10.09 19.70
N ILE A 313 -3.57 9.40 20.11
CA ILE A 313 -3.02 8.23 19.41
C ILE A 313 -4.09 7.14 19.22
N ILE A 314 -4.78 6.74 20.29
CA ILE A 314 -5.83 5.72 20.21
C ILE A 314 -6.94 6.17 19.25
N SER A 315 -7.41 7.41 19.36
CA SER A 315 -8.47 7.93 18.48
C SER A 315 -8.07 7.93 16.99
N VAL A 316 -6.83 8.28 16.68
CA VAL A 316 -6.28 8.29 15.32
C VAL A 316 -6.21 6.86 14.77
N CYS A 317 -5.74 5.90 15.57
CA CYS A 317 -5.62 4.51 15.12
C CYS A 317 -6.97 3.78 15.03
N LEU A 318 -7.93 4.08 15.90
CA LEU A 318 -9.25 3.45 15.85
C LEU A 318 -10.06 3.90 14.63
N ARG A 319 -9.97 5.19 14.25
CA ARG A 319 -10.75 5.75 13.13
C ARG A 319 -10.67 4.93 11.82
N PRO A 320 -9.50 4.49 11.31
CA PRO A 320 -9.41 3.58 10.15
C PRO A 320 -10.14 2.24 10.34
N LEU A 321 -10.08 1.65 11.53
CA LEU A 321 -10.74 0.37 11.84
C LEU A 321 -12.26 0.53 11.90
N GLU A 322 -12.73 1.63 12.46
CA GLU A 322 -14.15 1.98 12.52
C GLU A 322 -14.71 2.23 11.12
N GLN A 323 -13.98 2.97 10.27
CA GLN A 323 -14.33 3.20 8.87
C GLN A 323 -14.35 1.91 8.04
N LEU A 324 -13.40 1.01 8.29
CA LEU A 324 -13.42 -0.31 7.66
C LEU A 324 -14.66 -1.09 8.09
N THR A 325 -14.93 -1.11 9.40
CA THR A 325 -16.08 -1.84 9.97
C THR A 325 -17.40 -1.34 9.40
N SER A 326 -17.60 -0.02 9.33
CA SER A 326 -18.82 0.56 8.76
C SER A 326 -18.97 0.25 7.27
N ARG A 327 -17.90 0.39 6.47
CA ARG A 327 -17.92 0.04 5.03
C ARG A 327 -18.22 -1.44 4.79
N LEU A 328 -17.68 -2.33 5.63
CA LEU A 328 -17.96 -3.76 5.55
C LEU A 328 -19.41 -4.04 5.95
N ALA A 329 -19.91 -3.43 7.03
CA ALA A 329 -21.30 -3.57 7.46
C ALA A 329 -22.28 -3.12 6.36
N GLU A 330 -22.08 -1.92 5.79
CA GLU A 330 -22.86 -1.39 4.68
C GLU A 330 -22.79 -2.29 3.43
N GLY A 331 -21.60 -2.79 3.09
CA GLY A 331 -21.39 -3.70 1.97
C GLY A 331 -22.12 -5.04 2.16
N LEU A 332 -22.12 -5.57 3.37
CA LEU A 332 -22.79 -6.82 3.73
C LEU A 332 -24.33 -6.67 3.77
N GLU A 333 -24.84 -5.55 4.26
CA GLU A 333 -26.28 -5.24 4.24
C GLU A 333 -26.82 -5.10 2.82
N GLY A 334 -26.06 -4.46 1.92
CA GLY A 334 -26.40 -4.37 0.49
C GLY A 334 -26.54 -5.74 -0.16
N ILE A 335 -25.62 -6.67 0.13
CA ILE A 335 -25.67 -8.05 -0.38
C ILE A 335 -26.87 -8.83 0.20
N SER A 336 -27.28 -8.53 1.43
CA SER A 336 -28.44 -9.19 2.06
C SER A 336 -29.77 -8.73 1.48
N LYS A 337 -29.91 -7.44 1.15
CA LYS A 337 -31.13 -6.89 0.51
C LYS A 337 -31.24 -7.33 -0.95
N ASP A 338 -30.14 -7.37 -1.68
CA ASP A 338 -30.12 -7.88 -3.06
C ASP A 338 -30.44 -9.38 -3.16
N LYS A 339 -30.42 -10.15 -2.07
CA LYS A 339 -30.81 -11.57 -2.10
C LYS A 339 -32.32 -11.81 -2.28
N SER A 340 -33.18 -10.89 -1.83
CA SER A 340 -34.61 -10.97 -2.15
C SER A 340 -34.88 -10.69 -3.63
N ASP A 341 -34.04 -9.83 -4.22
CA ASP A 341 -34.15 -9.37 -5.60
C ASP A 341 -33.24 -10.17 -6.57
N MET A 342 -32.40 -11.07 -6.04
CA MET A 342 -31.48 -11.90 -6.83
C MET A 342 -32.21 -12.90 -7.71
N LEU A 343 -33.38 -13.39 -7.27
CA LEU A 343 -34.19 -14.31 -8.07
C LEU A 343 -34.71 -13.66 -9.36
N SER A 344 -34.93 -12.34 -9.37
CA SER A 344 -35.32 -11.61 -10.59
C SER A 344 -34.12 -11.19 -11.44
N GLN A 345 -32.94 -10.98 -10.82
CA GLN A 345 -31.72 -10.60 -11.54
C GLN A 345 -30.94 -11.76 -12.17
N GLN A 346 -31.21 -13.03 -11.82
CA GLN A 346 -30.54 -14.19 -12.45
C GLN A 346 -30.86 -14.37 -13.95
N LEU A 347 -31.81 -13.62 -14.51
CA LEU A 347 -32.12 -13.60 -15.94
C LEU A 347 -31.27 -12.60 -16.75
N ILE A 348 -30.41 -11.80 -16.10
CA ILE A 348 -29.55 -10.80 -16.77
C ILE A 348 -28.08 -11.11 -16.45
N SER A 349 -27.27 -11.17 -17.51
CA SER A 349 -25.86 -11.62 -17.58
C SER A 349 -24.92 -11.21 -16.42
N PRO A 350 -23.84 -11.99 -16.16
CA PRO A 350 -22.92 -11.75 -15.05
C PRO A 350 -21.97 -10.59 -15.38
N THR A 351 -22.39 -9.37 -15.08
CA THR A 351 -21.46 -8.24 -14.93
C THR A 351 -21.16 -8.10 -13.45
N ASP A 352 -19.88 -8.14 -13.08
CA ASP A 352 -19.37 -8.13 -11.70
C ASP A 352 -20.27 -7.36 -10.72
N SER A 353 -20.84 -8.08 -9.74
CA SER A 353 -21.81 -7.57 -8.79
C SER A 353 -21.29 -6.29 -8.12
N TYR A 354 -22.10 -5.24 -8.18
CA TYR A 354 -21.85 -3.95 -7.54
C TYR A 354 -21.45 -4.08 -6.05
N GLY A 355 -21.96 -5.10 -5.34
CA GLY A 355 -21.59 -5.42 -3.96
C GLY A 355 -20.14 -5.90 -3.79
N ASP A 356 -19.60 -6.68 -4.73
CA ASP A 356 -18.21 -7.15 -4.69
C ASP A 356 -17.20 -6.01 -4.88
N SER A 357 -17.56 -5.00 -5.69
CA SER A 357 -16.73 -3.81 -5.89
C SER A 357 -16.64 -2.95 -4.62
N ARG A 358 -17.74 -2.78 -3.89
CA ARG A 358 -17.75 -2.02 -2.62
C ARG A 358 -16.92 -2.69 -1.52
N LEU A 359 -17.00 -4.02 -1.42
CA LEU A 359 -16.15 -4.78 -0.50
C LEU A 359 -14.67 -4.68 -0.88
N HIS A 360 -14.33 -4.72 -2.17
CA HIS A 360 -12.96 -4.51 -2.62
C HIS A 360 -12.42 -3.12 -2.28
N GLU A 361 -13.27 -2.11 -2.35
CA GLU A 361 -12.90 -0.75 -1.97
C GLU A 361 -12.66 -0.60 -0.47
N ALA A 362 -13.43 -1.31 0.37
CA ALA A 362 -13.25 -1.30 1.82
C ALA A 362 -11.83 -1.76 2.23
N PHE A 363 -11.27 -2.76 1.55
CA PHE A 363 -9.92 -3.26 1.82
C PHE A 363 -8.77 -2.43 1.23
N ASN A 364 -9.05 -1.29 0.56
CA ASN A 364 -7.97 -0.46 0.01
C ASN A 364 -7.10 0.20 1.10
N ASP A 365 -7.62 0.38 2.31
CA ASP A 365 -6.89 0.93 3.48
C ASP A 365 -6.35 -0.18 4.42
N LEU A 366 -6.25 -1.43 3.93
CA LEU A 366 -5.84 -2.60 4.72
C LEU A 366 -4.56 -2.39 5.52
N GLN A 367 -3.58 -1.72 4.91
CA GLN A 367 -2.27 -1.51 5.51
C GLN A 367 -2.34 -0.57 6.73
N VAL A 368 -3.06 0.54 6.62
CA VAL A 368 -3.29 1.46 7.74
C VAL A 368 -4.08 0.75 8.83
N CYS A 369 -5.11 -0.02 8.47
CA CYS A 369 -5.86 -0.82 9.44
C CYS A 369 -4.97 -1.83 10.18
N THR A 370 -4.03 -2.47 9.47
CA THR A 370 -3.09 -3.43 10.05
C THR A 370 -2.17 -2.75 11.06
N TRP A 371 -1.55 -1.63 10.69
CA TRP A 371 -0.71 -0.85 11.61
C TRP A 371 -1.50 -0.30 12.79
N SER A 372 -2.69 0.25 12.55
CA SER A 372 -3.59 0.71 13.59
C SER A 372 -3.93 -0.38 14.61
N ALA A 373 -4.35 -1.57 14.16
CA ALA A 373 -4.70 -2.68 15.04
C ALA A 373 -3.50 -3.12 15.91
N ARG A 374 -2.32 -3.22 15.30
CA ARG A 374 -1.07 -3.56 15.99
C ARG A 374 -0.67 -2.48 16.99
N THR A 375 -0.74 -1.21 16.62
CA THR A 375 -0.44 -0.09 17.51
C THR A 375 -1.35 -0.08 18.73
N VAL A 376 -2.67 -0.12 18.56
CA VAL A 376 -3.59 -0.03 19.70
C VAL A 376 -3.48 -1.25 20.61
N ALA A 377 -3.22 -2.43 20.05
CA ALA A 377 -2.99 -3.64 20.83
C ALA A 377 -1.69 -3.57 21.63
N ALA A 378 -0.57 -3.23 20.98
CA ALA A 378 0.72 -3.10 21.63
C ALA A 378 0.69 -2.04 22.73
N LEU A 379 0.14 -0.85 22.47
CA LEU A 379 0.04 0.21 23.48
C LEU A 379 -0.87 -0.19 24.64
N THR A 380 -2.01 -0.81 24.36
CA THR A 380 -2.91 -1.30 25.42
C THR A 380 -2.23 -2.37 26.26
N ALA A 381 -1.63 -3.38 25.64
CA ALA A 381 -0.92 -4.45 26.37
C ALA A 381 0.26 -3.92 27.20
N ARG A 382 1.03 -2.98 26.65
CA ARG A 382 2.18 -2.36 27.34
C ARG A 382 1.77 -1.41 28.46
N SER A 383 0.58 -0.82 28.40
CA SER A 383 0.10 0.08 29.46
C SER A 383 0.03 -0.63 30.82
N ARG A 384 -0.09 -1.97 30.87
CA ARG A 384 -0.02 -2.71 32.13
C ARG A 384 1.27 -2.47 32.92
N TRP A 385 2.39 -2.27 32.23
CA TRP A 385 3.72 -2.22 32.84
C TRP A 385 4.42 -0.88 32.65
N GLU A 386 4.08 -0.14 31.60
CA GLU A 386 4.77 1.11 31.22
C GLU A 386 3.97 2.37 31.55
N ASP A 387 2.66 2.26 31.82
CA ASP A 387 1.80 3.39 32.16
C ASP A 387 1.92 3.73 33.65
N ARG A 388 2.87 4.61 33.98
CA ARG A 388 3.15 5.02 35.36
C ARG A 388 1.99 5.79 36.02
N TYR A 389 1.15 6.44 35.22
CA TYR A 389 0.06 7.29 35.71
C TYR A 389 -1.30 6.60 35.65
N GLY A 390 -1.37 5.37 35.10
CA GLY A 390 -2.63 4.64 34.90
C GLY A 390 -3.58 5.28 33.89
N VAL A 391 -3.08 6.14 33.00
CA VAL A 391 -3.85 6.82 31.96
C VAL A 391 -4.75 5.85 31.20
N ALA A 392 -4.21 4.76 30.67
CA ALA A 392 -4.95 3.83 29.83
C ALA A 392 -6.15 3.21 30.56
N GLN A 393 -6.01 2.96 31.86
CA GLN A 393 -7.09 2.43 32.69
C GLN A 393 -8.14 3.50 33.03
N LEU A 394 -7.72 4.75 33.25
CA LEU A 394 -8.61 5.87 33.58
C LEU A 394 -9.37 6.42 32.38
N THR A 395 -8.86 6.24 31.16
CA THR A 395 -9.36 6.92 29.95
C THR A 395 -10.48 6.21 29.20
N SER A 396 -11.00 5.07 29.69
CA SER A 396 -11.99 4.21 28.98
C SER A 396 -11.56 3.77 27.55
N CYS A 397 -10.32 4.04 27.16
CA CYS A 397 -9.78 3.67 25.86
C CYS A 397 -9.67 2.16 25.70
N ASN A 398 -9.34 1.42 26.78
CA ASN A 398 -9.21 -0.03 26.74
C ASN A 398 -10.50 -0.72 26.26
N SER A 399 -11.67 -0.31 26.77
CA SER A 399 -12.95 -0.89 26.35
C SER A 399 -13.27 -0.55 24.90
N THR A 400 -12.95 0.68 24.48
CA THR A 400 -13.12 1.14 23.09
C THR A 400 -12.22 0.34 22.14
N VAL A 401 -10.94 0.15 22.49
CA VAL A 401 -9.98 -0.61 21.68
C VAL A 401 -10.44 -2.05 21.51
N VAL A 402 -10.75 -2.76 22.60
CA VAL A 402 -11.18 -4.16 22.55
C VAL A 402 -12.49 -4.30 21.76
N SER A 403 -13.45 -3.41 21.99
CA SER A 403 -14.74 -3.42 21.27
C SER A 403 -14.55 -3.20 19.77
N THR A 404 -13.74 -2.21 19.36
CA THR A 404 -13.49 -1.91 17.95
C THR A 404 -12.73 -3.04 17.25
N LEU A 405 -11.71 -3.63 17.90
CA LEU A 405 -10.99 -4.79 17.35
C LEU A 405 -11.94 -6.00 17.14
N LEU A 406 -12.80 -6.29 18.11
CA LEU A 406 -13.78 -7.38 18.02
C LEU A 406 -14.85 -7.10 16.95
N CYS A 407 -15.38 -5.88 16.88
CA CYS A 407 -16.34 -5.46 15.83
C CYS A 407 -15.72 -5.63 14.44
N THR A 408 -14.49 -5.14 14.26
CA THR A 408 -13.76 -5.25 12.99
C THR A 408 -13.52 -6.73 12.64
N LEU A 409 -13.10 -7.55 13.62
CA LEU A 409 -12.87 -8.97 13.40
C LEU A 409 -14.16 -9.68 12.95
N MET A 410 -15.29 -9.41 13.60
CA MET A 410 -16.57 -10.01 13.22
C MET A 410 -16.99 -9.62 11.80
N ALA A 411 -16.87 -8.34 11.43
CA ALA A 411 -17.19 -7.88 10.09
C ALA A 411 -16.32 -8.58 9.03
N VAL A 412 -15.02 -8.74 9.29
CA VAL A 412 -14.08 -9.45 8.41
C VAL A 412 -14.36 -10.96 8.38
N GLU A 413 -14.74 -11.58 9.50
CA GLU A 413 -15.08 -13.00 9.57
C GLU A 413 -16.34 -13.34 8.75
N VAL A 414 -17.33 -12.44 8.72
CA VAL A 414 -18.50 -12.58 7.85
C VAL A 414 -18.10 -12.52 6.38
N CYS A 415 -17.14 -11.66 6.00
CA CYS A 415 -16.58 -11.63 4.64
C CYS A 415 -15.87 -12.94 4.26
N LEU A 416 -15.33 -13.67 5.24
CA LEU A 416 -14.74 -15.00 5.05
C LEU A 416 -15.77 -16.13 5.01
N GLY A 417 -17.08 -15.82 5.15
CA GLY A 417 -18.16 -16.80 5.19
C GLY A 417 -18.27 -17.55 6.52
N LYS A 418 -17.63 -17.07 7.60
CA LYS A 418 -17.80 -17.66 8.92
C LYS A 418 -19.14 -17.21 9.50
N LYS A 419 -19.95 -18.17 9.96
CA LYS A 419 -21.24 -17.87 10.61
C LYS A 419 -20.97 -17.24 11.98
N THR A 420 -21.51 -16.05 12.20
CA THR A 420 -21.50 -15.31 13.47
C THR A 420 -22.71 -15.64 14.35
N SER A 421 -23.31 -16.83 14.20
CA SER A 421 -24.45 -17.22 15.02
C SER A 421 -24.02 -17.49 16.46
N PRO A 422 -24.73 -16.99 17.48
CA PRO A 422 -24.50 -17.35 18.87
C PRO A 422 -24.91 -18.83 19.04
N GLN A 423 -23.93 -19.74 19.07
CA GLN A 423 -24.21 -21.09 19.55
C GLN A 423 -24.04 -21.11 21.07
N PRO A 424 -25.00 -21.69 21.82
CA PRO A 424 -24.90 -21.80 23.26
C PRO A 424 -23.67 -22.61 23.66
N ALA A 425 -22.98 -22.15 24.70
CA ALA A 425 -21.73 -22.71 25.23
C ALA A 425 -21.81 -24.21 25.60
N GLN A 426 -23.02 -24.77 25.72
CA GLN A 426 -23.26 -26.15 26.12
C GLN A 426 -22.96 -27.20 25.03
N PHE A 427 -22.68 -26.79 23.79
CA PHE A 427 -22.27 -27.70 22.69
C PHE A 427 -20.80 -27.54 22.26
N MET A 428 -20.01 -26.72 22.96
CA MET A 428 -18.58 -26.58 22.69
C MET A 428 -17.78 -27.62 23.47
N GLY A 429 -17.70 -28.83 22.93
CA GLY A 429 -16.62 -29.75 23.30
C GLY A 429 -15.26 -29.22 22.79
N PRO A 430 -14.14 -29.61 23.41
CA PRO A 430 -12.77 -29.15 23.07
C PRO A 430 -12.35 -29.45 21.61
N ALA A 431 -13.16 -30.17 20.84
CA ALA A 431 -12.92 -30.53 19.45
C ALA A 431 -13.54 -29.57 18.40
N ASN A 432 -14.35 -28.57 18.79
CA ASN A 432 -15.05 -27.69 17.83
C ASN A 432 -14.35 -26.36 17.53
N ILE A 433 -13.20 -26.11 18.14
CA ILE A 433 -12.27 -25.07 17.72
C ILE A 433 -11.44 -25.59 16.54
N ARG A 434 -12.08 -25.87 15.40
CA ARG A 434 -11.37 -26.12 14.14
C ARG A 434 -10.92 -24.80 13.53
N TRP A 435 -9.83 -24.27 14.09
CA TRP A 435 -8.96 -23.35 13.38
C TRP A 435 -8.49 -24.07 12.11
N ALA A 436 -8.92 -23.60 10.94
CA ALA A 436 -8.46 -24.07 9.63
C ALA A 436 -8.56 -25.60 9.36
N THR A 437 -9.76 -26.17 9.23
CA THR A 437 -9.97 -27.31 8.32
C THR A 437 -11.34 -27.22 7.68
N GLY A 438 -11.38 -27.32 6.35
CA GLY A 438 -12.61 -27.30 5.58
C GLY A 438 -13.54 -28.41 6.05
N SER A 439 -14.80 -28.08 6.31
CA SER A 439 -15.85 -29.05 6.57
C SER A 439 -16.07 -29.90 5.33
N THR A 440 -15.39 -31.04 5.26
CA THR A 440 -15.83 -32.18 4.46
C THR A 440 -16.87 -32.93 5.29
N GLY A 441 -18.08 -33.05 4.74
CA GLY A 441 -19.06 -34.07 5.13
C GLY A 441 -20.11 -33.68 6.16
N ARG A 442 -21.22 -33.09 5.69
CA ARG A 442 -22.58 -33.67 5.83
C ARG A 442 -23.53 -32.93 4.88
N ARG A 443 -23.89 -33.59 3.78
CA ARG A 443 -25.05 -33.19 2.97
C ARG A 443 -26.28 -33.37 3.86
N ASP A 444 -27.13 -32.35 3.93
CA ASP A 444 -28.49 -32.48 3.43
C ASP A 444 -29.19 -31.11 3.34
N ILE A 445 -29.87 -30.92 2.20
CA ILE A 445 -30.82 -29.86 1.81
C ILE A 445 -30.21 -28.51 1.37
N GLN A 446 -29.99 -28.46 0.05
CA GLN A 446 -29.81 -27.36 -0.89
C GLN A 446 -30.04 -25.91 -0.40
N THR A 447 -28.93 -25.16 -0.27
CA THR A 447 -28.76 -23.83 -0.89
C THR A 447 -27.31 -23.70 -1.32
N ALA A 448 -27.06 -24.02 -2.59
CA ALA A 448 -25.73 -24.00 -3.19
C ALA A 448 -25.31 -22.55 -3.49
N THR A 449 -24.49 -21.95 -2.65
CA THR A 449 -23.46 -21.01 -3.13
C THR A 449 -22.13 -21.75 -3.14
N PRO A 450 -21.61 -22.15 -4.30
CA PRO A 450 -20.34 -22.86 -4.36
C PRO A 450 -19.24 -21.91 -3.89
N SER A 451 -18.45 -22.38 -2.92
CA SER A 451 -16.98 -22.43 -2.85
C SER A 451 -16.08 -21.78 -3.94
N LYS A 452 -16.54 -20.79 -4.72
CA LYS A 452 -15.88 -20.27 -5.93
C LYS A 452 -14.89 -19.11 -5.71
N LYS A 453 -14.62 -18.67 -4.48
CA LYS A 453 -13.75 -17.49 -4.23
C LYS A 453 -12.54 -17.72 -3.32
N ARG A 454 -12.09 -18.97 -3.15
CA ARG A 454 -10.88 -19.29 -2.36
C ARG A 454 -9.57 -18.73 -2.94
N GLY A 455 -9.60 -18.13 -4.13
CA GLY A 455 -8.46 -17.49 -4.80
C GLY A 455 -8.64 -16.00 -5.13
N SER A 456 -9.69 -15.33 -4.64
CA SER A 456 -9.85 -13.88 -4.89
C SER A 456 -8.91 -13.07 -3.98
N ALA A 457 -8.30 -12.00 -4.51
CA ALA A 457 -7.45 -11.08 -3.76
C ALA A 457 -8.13 -10.55 -2.48
N LEU A 458 -9.47 -10.41 -2.53
CA LEU A 458 -10.32 -10.07 -1.38
C LEU A 458 -10.20 -11.08 -0.23
N TYR A 459 -10.24 -12.38 -0.55
CA TYR A 459 -10.16 -13.44 0.46
C TYR A 459 -8.78 -13.45 1.13
N GLY A 460 -7.71 -13.25 0.35
CA GLY A 460 -6.35 -13.12 0.88
C GLY A 460 -6.21 -11.94 1.84
N ASN A 461 -6.72 -10.77 1.44
CA ASN A 461 -6.72 -9.55 2.26
C ASN A 461 -7.54 -9.69 3.54
N ALA A 462 -8.75 -10.24 3.45
CA ALA A 462 -9.61 -10.51 4.60
C ALA A 462 -8.99 -11.54 5.56
N TYR A 463 -8.34 -12.59 5.03
CA TYR A 463 -7.66 -13.58 5.84
C TYR A 463 -6.47 -12.96 6.61
N ALA A 464 -5.62 -12.21 5.91
CA ALA A 464 -4.48 -11.52 6.51
C ALA A 464 -4.92 -10.54 7.61
N LEU A 465 -5.96 -9.74 7.35
CA LEU A 465 -6.48 -8.81 8.36
C LEU A 465 -7.08 -9.53 9.57
N ALA A 466 -7.83 -10.61 9.34
CA ALA A 466 -8.40 -11.38 10.43
C ALA A 466 -7.31 -12.02 11.31
N ASP A 467 -6.18 -12.41 10.72
CA ASP A 467 -5.02 -12.91 11.46
C ASP A 467 -4.43 -11.81 12.35
N VAL A 468 -4.15 -10.63 11.78
CA VAL A 468 -3.66 -9.45 12.52
C VAL A 468 -4.59 -9.10 13.67
N LEU A 469 -5.91 -9.02 13.43
CA LEU A 469 -6.88 -8.68 14.46
C LEU A 469 -6.90 -9.73 15.59
N ARG A 470 -6.78 -11.03 15.27
CA ARG A 470 -6.68 -12.07 16.29
C ARG A 470 -5.41 -11.92 17.10
N THR A 471 -4.26 -11.74 16.47
CA THR A 471 -2.99 -11.57 17.18
C THR A 471 -3.02 -10.33 18.07
N SER A 472 -3.59 -9.23 17.59
CA SER A 472 -3.80 -7.99 18.34
C SER A 472 -4.70 -8.19 19.57
N ILE A 473 -5.80 -8.94 19.44
CA ILE A 473 -6.67 -9.25 20.58
C ILE A 473 -5.95 -10.17 21.57
N TYR A 474 -5.26 -11.20 21.10
CA TYR A 474 -4.48 -12.10 21.96
C TYR A 474 -3.37 -11.37 22.71
N GLU A 475 -2.72 -10.39 22.09
CA GLU A 475 -1.71 -9.57 22.76
C GLU A 475 -2.29 -8.85 23.98
N ILE A 476 -3.45 -8.19 23.83
CA ILE A 476 -4.15 -7.54 24.95
C ILE A 476 -4.60 -8.57 26.00
N VAL A 477 -5.26 -9.65 25.56
CA VAL A 477 -5.79 -10.68 26.46
C VAL A 477 -4.68 -11.33 27.26
N SER A 478 -3.53 -11.61 26.64
CA SER A 478 -2.36 -12.19 27.34
C SER A 478 -1.79 -11.26 28.40
N ALA A 479 -1.77 -9.94 28.14
CA ALA A 479 -1.31 -8.96 29.10
C ALA A 479 -2.28 -8.80 30.28
N PHE A 480 -3.59 -8.80 30.04
CA PHE A 480 -4.62 -8.55 31.07
C PHE A 480 -5.37 -9.79 31.53
N GLN A 481 -4.86 -10.99 31.27
CA GLN A 481 -5.58 -12.25 31.50
C GLN A 481 -6.08 -12.38 32.94
N ALA A 482 -5.20 -12.15 33.92
CA ALA A 482 -5.54 -12.24 35.34
C ALA A 482 -6.66 -11.26 35.72
N ASP A 483 -6.60 -10.04 35.19
CA ASP A 483 -7.57 -8.98 35.49
C ASP A 483 -8.91 -9.25 34.78
N MET A 484 -8.88 -9.82 33.57
CA MET A 484 -10.09 -10.19 32.82
C MET A 484 -10.78 -11.44 33.41
N GLN A 485 -10.02 -12.42 33.92
CA GLN A 485 -10.56 -13.63 34.53
C GLN A 485 -11.00 -13.44 35.99
N GLY A 486 -10.28 -12.62 36.76
CA GLY A 486 -10.60 -12.33 38.16
C GLY A 486 -11.87 -11.47 38.34
N ASN A 487 -12.34 -10.86 37.25
CA ASN A 487 -13.52 -10.00 37.23
C ASN A 487 -14.76 -10.83 36.84
N ALA A 488 -15.76 -10.88 37.72
CA ALA A 488 -17.06 -11.51 37.43
C ALA A 488 -17.63 -10.98 36.09
N LYS A 489 -18.46 -11.78 35.39
CA LYS A 489 -19.05 -11.43 34.08
C LYS A 489 -19.55 -9.97 33.99
N ALA A 490 -20.15 -9.44 35.06
CA ALA A 490 -20.65 -8.08 35.14
C ALA A 490 -19.58 -6.97 35.06
N LEU A 491 -18.33 -7.23 35.49
CA LEU A 491 -17.24 -6.25 35.44
C LEU A 491 -16.44 -6.34 34.13
N LEU A 492 -16.39 -7.51 33.50
CA LEU A 492 -15.89 -7.66 32.12
C LEU A 492 -16.73 -6.82 31.14
N GLU A 493 -18.05 -6.87 31.31
CA GLU A 493 -19.00 -6.06 30.55
C GLU A 493 -18.80 -4.57 30.76
N LYS A 494 -18.48 -4.14 31.98
CA LYS A 494 -18.35 -2.72 32.36
C LYS A 494 -17.01 -2.09 31.95
N ASN A 495 -15.91 -2.84 32.03
CA ASN A 495 -14.56 -2.27 31.92
C ASN A 495 -13.87 -2.55 30.57
N TRP A 496 -14.32 -3.56 29.82
CA TRP A 496 -13.64 -4.02 28.61
C TRP A 496 -14.49 -4.00 27.35
N ILE A 497 -15.80 -3.82 27.47
CA ILE A 497 -16.73 -3.65 26.36
C ILE A 497 -17.45 -2.31 26.51
N VAL A 498 -17.62 -1.58 25.42
CA VAL A 498 -18.31 -0.27 25.43
C VAL A 498 -19.79 -0.46 25.81
N ASP A 499 -20.30 0.39 26.70
CA ASP A 499 -21.69 0.35 27.19
C ASP A 499 -22.75 0.76 26.13
N GLY A 500 -22.31 1.38 25.02
CA GLY A 500 -23.15 1.82 23.91
C GLY A 500 -23.38 0.77 22.81
N LYS A 501 -24.15 1.14 21.78
CA LYS A 501 -24.37 0.29 20.60
C LYS A 501 -23.04 0.07 19.86
N PRO A 502 -22.57 -1.18 19.70
CA PRO A 502 -21.33 -1.44 18.98
C PRO A 502 -21.47 -1.18 17.48
N LEU A 503 -20.35 -0.91 16.81
CA LEU A 503 -20.31 -0.64 15.37
C LEU A 503 -20.77 -1.83 14.53
N TYR A 504 -20.58 -3.05 15.02
CA TYR A 504 -21.03 -4.27 14.35
C TYR A 504 -21.33 -5.36 15.37
N GLY A 505 -22.46 -6.06 15.21
CA GLY A 505 -22.94 -7.09 16.13
C GLY A 505 -23.73 -6.54 17.33
N THR A 506 -23.89 -7.36 18.36
CA THR A 506 -24.50 -6.95 19.64
C THR A 506 -23.49 -7.08 20.77
N ARG A 507 -23.73 -6.39 21.89
CA ARG A 507 -22.84 -6.40 23.06
C ARG A 507 -22.62 -7.82 23.57
N GLU A 508 -23.67 -8.64 23.58
CA GLU A 508 -23.63 -10.02 24.05
C GLU A 508 -22.72 -10.88 23.16
N ILE A 509 -22.76 -10.66 21.84
CA ILE A 509 -21.89 -11.37 20.90
C ILE A 509 -20.43 -10.97 21.10
N LEU A 510 -20.15 -9.68 21.39
CA LEU A 510 -18.80 -9.22 21.69
C LEU A 510 -18.26 -9.86 22.98
N VAL A 511 -19.08 -9.92 24.02
CA VAL A 511 -18.72 -10.58 25.30
C VAL A 511 -18.46 -12.06 25.08
N GLN A 512 -19.32 -12.75 24.31
CA GLN A 512 -19.11 -14.16 23.96
C GLN A 512 -17.83 -14.37 23.13
N LYS A 513 -17.52 -13.47 22.20
CA LYS A 513 -16.29 -13.56 21.42
C LYS A 513 -15.07 -13.33 22.30
N LEU A 514 -15.09 -12.35 23.20
CA LEU A 514 -14.01 -12.09 24.15
C LEU A 514 -13.79 -13.29 25.09
N SER A 515 -14.86 -13.93 25.57
CA SER A 515 -14.73 -15.13 26.42
C SER A 515 -14.03 -16.27 25.69
N LEU A 516 -14.30 -16.46 24.39
CA LEU A 516 -13.57 -17.47 23.58
C LEU A 516 -12.07 -17.18 23.49
N PHE A 517 -11.65 -15.92 23.44
CA PHE A 517 -10.23 -15.56 23.49
C PHE A 517 -9.60 -15.81 24.87
N LEU A 518 -10.37 -15.62 25.95
CA LEU A 518 -9.92 -15.86 27.33
C LEU A 518 -9.81 -17.35 27.66
N ASP A 519 -10.70 -18.17 27.11
CA ASP A 519 -10.73 -19.62 27.30
C ASP A 519 -9.63 -20.34 26.50
N PHE A 520 -9.17 -19.72 25.40
CA PHE A 520 -8.12 -20.28 24.55
C PHE A 520 -6.75 -20.16 25.25
N ARG A 521 -6.36 -21.23 25.98
CA ARG A 521 -4.99 -21.40 26.47
C ARG A 521 -4.06 -21.69 25.31
N ALA A 522 -3.08 -20.81 25.10
CA ALA A 522 -1.80 -21.25 24.53
C ALA A 522 -1.12 -22.10 25.62
N ASN A 523 -1.27 -23.42 25.55
CA ASN A 523 -0.43 -24.35 26.30
C ASN A 523 0.99 -24.33 25.74
#